data_AF-A0A935KME5-F1
#
_entry.id   AF-A0A935KME5-F1
#
_cell.length_a   1.000
_cell.length_b   1.000
_cell.length_c   1.000
_cell.angle_alpha   90.00
_cell.angle_beta   90.00
_cell.angle_gamma   90.00
#
_symmetry.space_group_name_H-M   'P 1'
#
loop_
_entity.id
_entity.type
_entity.pdbx_description
1 polymer ?
#
loop_
_entity_poly.entity_id
_entity_poly.type
_entity_poly.pdbx_seq_one_letter_code
_entity_poly.pdbx_strand_id
1 'polypeptide(L)'
;MLGRRQVLRQSAFGSPGNAEPRRQPSHRVAGGNKWARIEALARLRSFLAGYRQAWLQWRAGARGVVFPCGIYALRVYAGVCCAQAP
;
A
#
# COMPACT_ATOMS: atom_id res chain seq x y z
N MET A 1 20.73 -22.22 -13.87
CA MET A 1 21.87 -22.73 -13.07
C MET A 1 23.16 -22.48 -13.85
N LEU A 2 24.25 -22.06 -13.19
CA LEU A 2 25.55 -21.83 -13.84
C LEU A 2 26.32 -23.16 -13.96
N GLY A 3 26.98 -23.39 -15.10
CA GLY A 3 27.76 -24.61 -15.34
C GLY A 3 29.16 -24.58 -14.70
N ARG A 4 29.80 -25.75 -14.51
CA ARG A 4 31.13 -25.90 -13.87
C ARG A 4 32.19 -24.91 -14.35
N ARG A 5 32.30 -24.68 -15.67
CA ARG A 5 33.27 -23.73 -16.25
C ARG A 5 33.00 -22.27 -15.85
N GLN A 6 31.75 -21.90 -15.63
CA GLN A 6 31.37 -20.55 -15.22
C GLN A 6 31.65 -20.32 -13.74
N VAL A 7 31.50 -21.35 -12.89
CA VAL A 7 31.88 -21.28 -11.47
C VAL A 7 33.39 -21.10 -11.31
N LEU A 8 34.19 -21.85 -12.05
CA LEU A 8 35.66 -21.75 -11.99
C LEU A 8 36.23 -20.44 -12.55
N ARG A 9 35.44 -19.69 -13.35
CA ARG A 9 35.82 -18.35 -13.83
C ARG A 9 35.51 -17.23 -12.84
N GLN A 10 34.76 -17.50 -11.78
CA GLN A 10 34.48 -16.50 -10.76
C GLN A 10 35.73 -16.29 -9.92
N SER A 11 36.13 -15.04 -9.75
CA SER A 11 37.21 -14.71 -8.81
C SER A 11 36.70 -14.91 -7.37
N ALA A 12 37.52 -15.54 -6.52
CA ALA A 12 37.22 -15.68 -5.09
C ALA A 12 37.09 -14.33 -4.36
N PHE A 13 37.67 -13.27 -4.93
CA PHE A 13 37.57 -11.89 -4.45
C PHE A 13 36.64 -11.03 -5.32
N GLY A 14 35.97 -11.64 -6.29
CA GLY A 14 35.06 -10.95 -7.21
C GLY A 14 33.74 -10.65 -6.54
N SER A 15 33.36 -9.37 -6.52
CA SER A 15 32.00 -8.95 -6.19
C SER A 15 31.25 -8.61 -7.48
N PRO A 16 29.94 -8.89 -7.60
CA PRO A 16 29.16 -8.43 -8.73
C PRO A 16 29.27 -6.90 -8.86
N GLY A 17 29.69 -6.43 -10.04
CA GLY A 17 29.85 -5.00 -10.32
C GLY A 17 28.54 -4.20 -10.39
N ASN A 18 27.40 -4.91 -10.47
CA ASN A 18 26.09 -4.30 -10.53
C ASN A 18 25.31 -4.60 -9.25
N ALA A 19 24.71 -3.56 -8.67
CA ALA A 19 23.75 -3.73 -7.59
C ALA A 19 22.52 -4.50 -8.10
N GLU A 20 22.06 -5.48 -7.31
CA GLU A 20 20.79 -6.15 -7.56
C GLU A 20 19.65 -5.11 -7.67
N PRO A 21 18.69 -5.27 -8.60
CA PRO A 21 17.62 -4.31 -8.78
C PRO A 21 16.78 -4.16 -7.50
N ARG A 22 17.07 -3.13 -6.70
CA ARG A 22 16.29 -2.82 -5.51
C ARG A 22 15.08 -2.01 -5.92
N ARG A 23 13.94 -2.69 -6.15
CA ARG A 23 12.55 -2.18 -6.10
C ARG A 23 11.61 -3.26 -6.65
N GLN A 24 11.07 -4.10 -5.77
CA GLN A 24 9.88 -4.88 -6.10
C GLN A 24 8.66 -3.96 -6.17
N PRO A 25 7.63 -4.28 -6.98
CA PRO A 25 6.37 -3.53 -6.97
C PRO A 25 5.82 -3.47 -5.54
N SER A 26 5.39 -2.28 -5.10
CA SER A 26 4.76 -2.12 -3.79
C SER A 26 3.63 -3.14 -3.62
N HIS A 27 3.73 -4.01 -2.61
CA HIS A 27 2.79 -5.11 -2.35
C HIS A 27 1.37 -4.63 -2.04
N ARG A 28 1.18 -3.32 -1.86
CA ARG A 28 -0.13 -2.72 -1.54
C ARG A 28 -1.12 -2.84 -2.71
N VAL A 29 -0.62 -2.98 -3.94
CA VAL A 29 -1.41 -3.38 -5.11
C VAL A 29 -0.56 -4.34 -5.96
N ALA A 30 -0.74 -5.63 -5.73
CA ALA A 30 -0.08 -6.67 -6.51
C ALA A 30 -0.85 -6.88 -7.83
N GLY A 31 -0.22 -6.54 -8.96
CA GLY A 31 -0.80 -6.77 -10.28
C GLY A 31 0.14 -6.35 -11.39
N GLY A 32 0.30 -7.20 -12.41
CA GLY A 32 1.09 -6.88 -13.60
C GLY A 32 0.44 -5.82 -14.51
N ASN A 33 -0.87 -5.61 -14.36
CA ASN A 33 -1.61 -4.60 -15.12
C ASN A 33 -1.43 -3.20 -14.51
N LYS A 34 -0.71 -2.33 -15.24
CA LYS A 34 -0.44 -0.94 -14.85
C LYS A 34 -1.72 -0.13 -14.59
N TRP A 35 -2.76 -0.29 -15.41
CA TRP A 35 -3.99 0.48 -15.30
C TRP A 35 -4.79 0.09 -14.05
N ALA A 36 -4.96 -1.21 -13.82
CA ALA A 36 -5.59 -1.72 -12.61
C ALA A 36 -4.85 -1.23 -11.34
N ARG A 37 -3.52 -1.14 -11.41
CA ARG A 37 -2.71 -0.60 -10.31
C ARG A 37 -2.94 0.89 -10.08
N ILE A 38 -2.98 1.69 -11.14
CA ILE A 38 -3.27 3.13 -11.03
C ILE A 38 -4.65 3.36 -10.42
N GLU A 39 -5.65 2.61 -10.88
CA GLU A 39 -7.01 2.72 -10.40
C GLU A 39 -7.12 2.34 -8.91
N ALA A 40 -6.53 1.22 -8.50
CA ALA A 40 -6.51 0.81 -7.10
C ALA A 40 -5.80 1.82 -6.21
N LEU A 41 -4.67 2.40 -6.66
CA LEU A 41 -3.99 3.46 -5.94
C LEU A 41 -4.85 4.74 -5.84
N ALA A 42 -5.58 5.09 -6.89
CA ALA A 42 -6.50 6.23 -6.89
C ALA A 42 -7.64 6.04 -5.88
N ARG A 43 -8.27 4.85 -5.86
CA ARG A 43 -9.31 4.47 -4.88
C ARG A 43 -8.78 4.49 -3.45
N LEU A 44 -7.57 3.98 -3.22
CA LEU A 44 -6.95 4.03 -1.90
C LEU A 44 -6.68 5.48 -1.46
N ARG A 45 -6.22 6.32 -2.40
CA ARG A 45 -5.91 7.72 -2.10
C ARG A 45 -7.17 8.53 -1.77
N SER A 46 -8.28 8.29 -2.48
CA SER A 46 -9.57 8.93 -2.17
C SER A 46 -10.10 8.48 -0.81
N PHE A 47 -10.02 7.18 -0.51
CA PHE A 47 -10.38 6.64 0.81
C PHE A 47 -9.59 7.31 1.95
N LEU A 48 -8.26 7.38 1.82
CA LEU A 48 -7.40 7.99 2.84
C LEU A 48 -7.65 9.50 3.01
N ALA A 49 -7.95 10.21 1.92
CA ALA A 49 -8.30 11.62 1.98
C ALA A 49 -9.61 11.83 2.75
N GLY A 50 -10.66 11.07 2.42
CA GLY A 50 -11.95 11.12 3.11
C GLY A 50 -11.81 10.77 4.60
N TYR A 51 -11.04 9.72 4.92
CA TYR A 51 -10.75 9.36 6.29
C TYR A 51 -10.08 10.49 7.08
N ARG A 52 -9.03 11.10 6.52
CA ARG A 52 -8.29 12.17 7.21
C ARG A 52 -9.17 13.38 7.48
N GLN A 53 -10.00 13.77 6.51
CA GLN A 53 -10.95 14.87 6.67
C GLN A 53 -11.96 14.55 7.79
N ALA A 54 -12.56 13.36 7.75
CA ALA A 54 -13.50 12.92 8.77
C ALA A 54 -12.87 12.88 10.18
N TRP A 55 -11.63 12.37 10.27
CA TRP A 55 -10.87 12.30 11.50
C TRP A 55 -10.59 13.69 12.11
N LEU A 56 -10.20 14.66 11.27
CA LEU A 56 -9.96 16.03 11.74
C LEU A 56 -11.23 16.67 12.30
N GLN A 57 -12.36 16.53 11.60
CA GLN A 57 -13.64 17.07 12.06
C GLN A 57 -14.13 16.38 13.35
N TRP A 58 -14.01 15.05 13.41
CA TRP A 58 -14.40 14.28 14.59
C TRP A 58 -13.53 14.62 15.81
N ARG A 59 -12.22 14.80 15.59
CA ARG A 59 -11.28 15.24 16.63
C ARG A 59 -11.55 16.68 17.09
N ALA A 60 -12.05 17.53 16.21
CA ALA A 60 -12.50 18.88 16.55
C ALA A 60 -13.86 18.91 17.31
N GLY A 61 -14.48 17.75 17.55
CA GLY A 61 -15.71 17.62 18.32
C GLY A 61 -16.97 17.43 17.48
N ALA A 62 -16.90 17.47 16.15
CA ALA A 62 -18.05 17.21 15.29
C ALA A 62 -18.38 15.70 15.27
N ARG A 63 -19.37 15.28 16.06
CA ARG A 63 -19.75 13.86 16.20
C ARG A 63 -20.63 13.33 15.06
N GLY A 64 -21.27 14.20 14.27
CA GLY A 64 -22.11 13.83 13.13
C GLY A 64 -21.35 13.50 11.84
N VAL A 65 -20.02 13.40 11.90
CA VAL A 65 -19.18 13.18 10.72
C VAL A 65 -19.27 11.73 10.26
N VAL A 66 -19.52 11.54 8.96
CA VAL A 66 -19.59 10.21 8.34
C VAL A 66 -18.19 9.80 7.85
N PHE A 67 -17.68 8.71 8.42
CA PHE A 67 -16.44 8.08 7.99
C PHE A 67 -16.68 7.19 6.75
N PRO A 68 -15.68 7.05 5.86
CA PRO A 68 -15.80 6.12 4.73
C PRO A 68 -15.95 4.67 5.21
N CYS A 69 -16.59 3.82 4.39
CA CYS A 69 -16.83 2.42 4.70
C CYS A 69 -15.51 1.64 4.86
N GLY A 70 -15.47 0.65 5.76
CA GLY A 70 -14.29 -0.20 5.97
C GLY A 70 -13.45 0.13 7.22
N ILE A 71 -13.92 1.05 8.07
CA ILE A 71 -13.23 1.42 9.31
C ILE A 71 -13.92 0.80 10.52
N TYR A 72 -13.71 -0.51 10.69
CA TYR A 72 -14.36 -1.31 11.73
C TYR A 72 -14.03 -0.84 13.16
N ALA A 73 -12.75 -0.63 13.46
CA ALA A 73 -12.32 -0.30 14.82
C ALA A 73 -12.92 1.01 15.33
N LEU A 74 -12.98 2.07 14.50
CA LEU A 74 -13.59 3.33 14.92
C LEU A 74 -15.10 3.23 15.06
N ARG A 75 -15.78 2.44 14.22
CA ARG A 75 -17.22 2.17 14.37
C ARG A 75 -17.51 1.49 15.71
N VAL A 76 -16.77 0.44 16.04
CA VAL A 76 -17.04 -0.42 17.20
C VAL A 76 -16.59 0.22 18.52
N TYR A 77 -15.38 0.79 18.56
CA TYR A 77 -14.80 1.30 19.81
C TYR A 77 -15.08 2.78 20.05
N ALA A 78 -15.25 3.58 18.99
CA ALA A 78 -15.45 5.03 19.09
C ALA A 78 -16.86 5.49 18.68
N GLY A 79 -17.73 4.56 18.27
CA GLY A 79 -19.14 4.84 17.95
C GLY A 79 -19.35 5.77 16.76
N VAL A 80 -18.38 5.86 15.83
CA VAL A 80 -18.47 6.80 14.71
C VAL A 80 -19.49 6.34 13.65
N CYS A 81 -20.14 7.30 12.99
CA CYS A 81 -20.99 7.02 11.84
C CYS A 81 -20.14 6.58 10.65
N CYS A 82 -20.52 5.50 9.97
CA CYS A 82 -19.84 5.01 8.78
C CYS A 82 -20.78 4.97 7.58
N ALA A 83 -20.27 5.31 6.41
CA ALA A 83 -20.97 5.10 5.14
C ALA A 83 -21.23 3.61 4.90
N GLN A 84 -22.32 3.32 4.19
CA GLN A 84 -22.64 1.97 3.74
C GLN A 84 -21.57 1.47 2.75
N ALA A 85 -21.28 0.17 2.78
CA ALA A 85 -20.38 -0.44 1.80
C ALA A 85 -21.02 -0.38 0.41
N PRO A 86 -20.24 -0.05 -0.65
CA PRO A 86 -20.71 -0.11 -2.04
C PRO A 86 -20.97 -1.55 -2.51
#